data_AF-A0A0F9DZ48-F1
#
_entry.id   AF-A0A0F9DZ48-F1
#
_cell.length_a   1.000
_cell.length_b   1.000
_cell.length_c   1.000
_cell.angle_alpha   90.00
_cell.angle_beta   90.00
_cell.angle_gamma   90.00
#
_symmetry.space_group_name_H-M   'P 1'
#
loop_
_entity.id
_entity.type
_entity.pdbx_description
1 polymer ?
#
loop_
_entity_poly.entity_id
_entity_poly.type
_entity_poly.pdbx_seq_one_letter_code
_entity_poly.pdbx_strand_id
1 'polypeptide(L)'
;SDCEPPFRFPNIGSMEPEGFEEVKDLFVDSSGFGGPGEPALTAEEFSEQLLAMVEESEVTLYAAVTEVGQFQLYVTVYRKEE
;
A
#
# COMPACT_ATOMS: atom_id res chain seq x y z
N SER A 1 -18.31 4.05 8.28
CA SER A 1 -16.97 4.62 8.10
C SER A 1 -16.32 3.85 6.99
N ASP A 2 -16.61 4.31 5.77
CA ASP A 2 -16.25 3.66 4.52
C ASP A 2 -15.13 4.50 3.92
N CYS A 3 -13.97 3.88 3.67
CA CYS A 3 -13.09 4.20 2.56
C CYS A 3 -13.24 5.60 1.94
N GLU A 4 -12.69 6.62 2.59
CA GLU A 4 -12.43 7.88 1.89
C GLU A 4 -11.02 7.87 1.30
N PRO A 5 -10.88 8.40 0.07
CA PRO A 5 -9.74 8.21 -0.82
C PRO A 5 -8.37 8.55 -0.20
N PRO A 6 -7.28 7.97 -0.75
CA PRO A 6 -7.25 7.31 -2.06
C PRO A 6 -7.32 5.77 -2.04
N PHE A 7 -7.23 5.12 -0.88
CA PHE A 7 -6.87 3.70 -0.85
C PHE A 7 -7.94 2.80 -0.24
N ARG A 8 -8.62 2.03 -1.11
CA ARG A 8 -9.56 0.99 -0.68
C ARG A 8 -8.84 -0.32 -0.38
N PHE A 9 -7.88 -0.30 0.55
CA PHE A 9 -7.24 -1.51 1.06
C PHE A 9 -7.81 -1.87 2.43
N PRO A 10 -7.95 -3.17 2.74
CA PRO A 10 -8.27 -3.60 4.09
C PRO A 10 -7.18 -3.12 5.05
N ASN A 11 -7.56 -2.61 6.21
CA ASN A 11 -6.63 -2.36 7.31
C ASN A 11 -6.54 -3.61 8.19
N ILE A 12 -5.36 -4.22 8.18
CA ILE A 12 -5.07 -5.44 8.95
C ILE A 12 -4.18 -5.16 10.16
N GLY A 13 -3.66 -3.92 10.30
CA GLY A 13 -2.77 -3.54 11.38
C GLY A 13 -1.53 -4.43 11.43
N SER A 14 -1.21 -4.93 12.62
CA SER A 14 -0.09 -5.85 12.84
C SER A 14 -0.42 -7.33 12.59
N MET A 15 -1.51 -7.64 11.88
CA MET A 15 -1.85 -9.02 11.53
C MET A 15 -0.95 -9.48 10.38
N GLU A 16 -0.26 -10.61 10.58
CA GLU A 16 0.46 -11.31 9.51
C GLU A 16 -0.50 -12.30 8.84
N PRO A 17 -0.88 -12.11 7.56
CA PRO A 17 -1.81 -13.01 6.89
C PRO A 17 -1.15 -14.36 6.57
N GLU A 18 -1.68 -15.46 7.11
CA GLU A 18 -1.16 -16.81 6.85
C GLU A 18 -1.22 -17.18 5.37
N GLY A 19 -0.12 -17.74 4.84
CA GLY A 19 -0.02 -18.14 3.43
C GLY A 19 0.26 -16.98 2.48
N PHE A 20 0.75 -15.86 2.99
CA PHE A 20 1.18 -14.70 2.20
C PHE A 20 2.60 -14.29 2.58
N GLU A 21 3.36 -13.90 1.58
CA GLU A 21 4.71 -13.36 1.72
C GLU A 21 4.70 -11.87 1.41
N GLU A 22 5.36 -11.08 2.26
CA GLU A 22 5.58 -9.66 2.06
C GLU A 22 6.52 -9.40 0.87
N VAL A 23 6.06 -8.59 -0.06
CA VAL A 23 6.82 -8.18 -1.25
C VAL A 23 7.45 -6.81 -1.04
N LYS A 24 6.66 -5.85 -0.54
CA LYS A 24 7.10 -4.47 -0.39
C LYS A 24 6.18 -3.64 0.50
N ASP A 25 6.78 -2.76 1.30
CA ASP A 25 6.06 -1.68 1.98
C ASP A 25 6.10 -0.39 1.17
N LEU A 26 4.94 0.25 1.06
CA LEU A 26 4.73 1.53 0.42
C LEU A 26 4.31 2.54 1.48
N PHE A 27 5.14 3.55 1.70
CA PHE A 27 4.85 4.64 2.63
C PHE A 27 4.14 5.77 1.88
N VAL A 28 2.93 6.11 2.32
CA VAL A 28 2.02 6.95 1.53
C VAL A 28 1.49 8.12 2.35
N ASP A 29 1.48 9.31 1.75
CA ASP A 29 0.78 10.46 2.30
C ASP A 29 -0.73 10.26 2.13
N SER A 30 -1.44 10.10 3.25
CA SER A 30 -2.89 10.00 3.27
C SER A 30 -3.57 11.36 3.45
N SER A 31 -2.80 12.43 3.67
CA SER A 31 -3.33 13.77 3.88
C SER A 31 -3.58 14.55 2.59
N GLY A 32 -2.85 14.24 1.53
CA GLY A 32 -2.88 14.94 0.24
C GLY A 32 -2.12 16.27 0.25
N PHE A 33 -1.34 16.55 1.29
CA PHE A 33 -0.51 17.75 1.40
C PHE A 33 0.94 17.53 0.99
N GLY A 34 1.38 16.27 0.89
CA GLY A 34 2.72 15.93 0.42
C GLY A 34 2.92 16.26 -1.05
N GLY A 35 4.16 16.56 -1.43
CA GLY A 35 4.57 16.80 -2.81
C GLY A 35 5.46 15.70 -3.41
N PRO A 36 5.66 15.72 -4.74
CA PRO A 36 6.51 14.75 -5.41
C PRO A 36 7.95 14.75 -4.90
N GLY A 37 8.54 13.56 -4.79
CA GLY A 37 9.92 13.38 -4.31
C GLY A 37 10.10 13.53 -2.79
N GLU A 38 9.03 13.70 -2.02
CA GLU A 38 9.05 13.52 -0.57
C GLU A 38 9.17 12.03 -0.20
N PRO A 39 9.57 11.71 1.06
CA PRO A 39 9.67 10.30 1.48
C PRO A 39 8.34 9.54 1.42
N ALA A 40 7.23 10.22 1.69
CA ALA A 40 5.89 9.65 1.58
C ALA A 40 5.38 9.86 0.15
N LEU A 41 4.95 8.79 -0.50
CA LEU A 41 4.39 8.84 -1.83
C LEU A 41 3.11 9.66 -1.83
N THR A 42 2.96 10.53 -2.82
CA THR A 42 1.66 11.11 -3.15
C THR A 42 0.70 10.00 -3.62
N ALA A 43 -0.60 10.31 -3.67
CA ALA A 43 -1.60 9.38 -4.17
C ALA A 43 -1.34 8.93 -5.62
N GLU A 44 -0.79 9.82 -6.44
CA GLU A 44 -0.41 9.56 -7.82
C GLU A 44 0.81 8.65 -7.88
N GLU A 45 1.92 8.99 -7.22
CA GLU A 45 3.14 8.18 -7.20
C GLU A 45 2.88 6.77 -6.64
N PHE A 46 2.04 6.66 -5.61
CA PHE A 46 1.63 5.36 -5.10
C PHE A 46 0.86 4.53 -6.13
N SER A 47 -0.07 5.15 -6.85
CA SER A 47 -0.88 4.47 -7.87
C SER A 47 -0.02 4.00 -9.04
N GLU A 48 0.92 4.84 -9.50
CA GLU A 48 1.88 4.50 -10.54
C GLU A 48 2.79 3.35 -10.09
N GLN A 49 3.28 3.40 -8.84
CA GLN A 49 4.16 2.36 -8.32
C GLN A 49 3.44 1.01 -8.15
N LEU A 50 2.19 1.01 -7.67
CA LEU A 50 1.38 -0.21 -7.62
C LEU A 50 1.11 -0.76 -9.02
N LEU A 51 0.77 0.09 -9.98
CA LEU A 51 0.50 -0.34 -11.35
C LEU A 51 1.75 -0.99 -11.95
N ALA A 52 2.92 -0.36 -11.82
CA ALA A 52 4.18 -0.92 -12.29
C ALA A 52 4.46 -2.30 -11.65
N MET A 53 4.28 -2.44 -10.32
CA MET A 53 4.44 -3.72 -9.64
C MET A 53 3.51 -4.82 -10.20
N VAL A 54 2.26 -4.46 -10.50
CA VAL A 54 1.29 -5.40 -11.11
C VAL A 54 1.70 -5.76 -12.53
N GLU A 55 2.16 -4.80 -13.34
CA GLU A 55 2.61 -5.03 -14.72
C GLU A 55 3.89 -5.88 -14.79
N GLU A 56 4.78 -5.76 -13.82
CA GLU A 56 6.04 -6.50 -13.74
C GLU A 56 5.90 -7.89 -13.07
N SER A 57 4.80 -8.16 -12.37
CA SER A 57 4.60 -9.40 -11.62
C SER A 57 4.00 -10.52 -12.48
N GLU A 58 4.57 -11.72 -12.38
CA GLU A 58 4.01 -12.94 -12.97
C GLU A 58 2.89 -13.57 -12.12
N VAL A 59 2.70 -13.07 -10.89
CA VAL A 59 1.72 -13.56 -9.91
C VAL A 59 0.74 -12.47 -9.48
N THR A 60 -0.41 -12.88 -8.95
CA THR A 60 -1.37 -11.96 -8.34
C THR A 60 -0.78 -11.34 -7.08
N LEU A 61 -0.75 -10.01 -7.05
CA LEU A 61 -0.39 -9.23 -5.87
C LEU A 61 -1.64 -8.84 -5.06
N TYR A 62 -1.46 -8.74 -3.75
CA TYR A 62 -2.47 -8.32 -2.78
C TYR A 62 -1.91 -7.14 -1.99
N ALA A 63 -2.76 -6.25 -1.46
CA ALA A 63 -2.31 -5.10 -0.70
C ALA A 63 -3.22 -4.85 0.50
N ALA A 64 -2.63 -4.46 1.63
CA ALA A 64 -3.32 -4.14 2.86
C ALA A 64 -2.64 -2.99 3.59
N VAL A 65 -3.40 -2.20 4.35
CA VAL A 65 -2.86 -1.20 5.27
C VAL A 65 -2.40 -1.90 6.54
N THR A 66 -1.14 -1.73 6.89
CA THR A 66 -0.49 -2.35 8.05
C THR A 66 -0.21 -1.36 9.18
N GLU A 67 -0.05 -0.08 8.85
CA GLU A 67 0.11 0.99 9.83
C GLU A 67 -0.58 2.27 9.37
N VAL A 68 -1.22 2.98 10.31
CA VAL A 68 -1.89 4.27 10.07
C VAL A 68 -1.38 5.29 11.07
N GLY A 69 -0.70 6.32 10.56
CA GLY A 69 -0.35 7.53 11.28
C GLY A 69 -1.38 8.65 11.09
N GLN A 70 -1.06 9.85 11.58
CA GLN A 70 -1.97 11.00 11.48
C GLN A 70 -2.14 11.50 10.03
N PHE A 71 -1.06 11.47 9.25
CA PHE A 71 -1.03 11.99 7.87
C PHE A 71 -0.41 11.01 6.87
N GLN A 72 0.21 9.93 7.35
CA GLN A 72 0.83 8.92 6.51
C GLN A 72 0.37 7.52 6.93
N LEU A 73 0.44 6.58 6.00
CA LEU A 73 0.15 5.17 6.24
C LEU A 73 1.15 4.28 5.51
N TYR A 74 1.23 3.04 5.94
CA TYR A 74 1.93 1.98 5.23
C TYR A 74 0.92 1.06 4.55
N VAL A 75 1.11 0.84 3.25
CA VAL A 75 0.46 -0.23 2.50
C VAL A 75 1.50 -1.29 2.19
N THR A 76 1.30 -2.49 2.71
CA THR A 76 2.14 -3.64 2.42
C THR A 76 1.54 -4.42 1.26
N VAL A 77 2.38 -4.74 0.28
CA VAL A 77 2.06 -5.58 -0.87
C VAL A 77 2.53 -7.00 -0.58
N TYR A 78 1.67 -7.97 -0.87
CA TYR A 78 1.88 -9.39 -0.62
C TYR A 78 1.73 -10.21 -1.90
N ARG A 79 2.33 -11.40 -1.91
CA ARG A 79 1.98 -12.49 -2.82
C ARG A 79 1.57 -13.71 -2.01
N LYS A 80 0.79 -14.62 -2.61
CA LYS A 80 0.44 -15.87 -1.95
C LYS A 80 1.63 -16.83 -1.96
N GLU A 81 1.90 -17.48 -0.83
CA GLU A 81 2.89 -18.57 -0.75
C GLU A 81 2.34 -19.81 -1.50
N GLU A 82 3.23 -20.56 -2.16
CA GLU A 82 2.90 -21.81 -2.86
C GLU A 82 2.87 -23.03 -1.92
#